data_AF-A0AAW2JGT7-F1
#
_entry.id   AF-A0AAW2JGT7-F1
#
_cell.length_a   1.000
_cell.length_b   1.000
_cell.length_c   1.000
_cell.angle_alpha   90.00
_cell.angle_beta   90.00
_cell.angle_gamma   90.00
#
_symmetry.space_group_name_H-M   'P 1'
#
loop_
_entity.id
_entity.type
_entity.pdbx_description
1 polymer ?
#
loop_
_entity_poly.entity_id
_entity_poly.type
_entity_poly.pdbx_seq_one_letter_code
_entity_poly.pdbx_strand_id
1 'polypeptide(L)'
;MSEVCGSSADIHLAMMEFRECILDTGLIHLPVQGERFSWHNCSEGDRSLWKRLDRLIVNDAWLGQWPNSNYHCLNARTSDHSPLVIRGDTATHTVSMFRFDNYLTMSSDFTPSVQNVWRYRIEGTSMYAVTRKLRALKPVFRSLRKKKGDLSLNVKLAGISWKGAAFVRGG
;
A
#
# COMPACT_ATOMS: atom_id res chain seq x y z
N MET A 1 -4.36 -17.46 21.41
CA MET A 1 -4.90 -16.14 21.04
C MET A 1 -6.17 -16.34 20.21
N SER A 2 -7.22 -15.54 20.41
CA SER A 2 -8.48 -15.66 19.65
C SER A 2 -8.32 -15.16 18.21
N GLU A 3 -8.93 -15.88 17.27
CA GLU A 3 -8.91 -15.61 15.82
C GLU A 3 -10.02 -14.68 15.34
N VAL A 4 -10.99 -14.46 16.21
CA VAL A 4 -12.19 -13.65 15.99
C VAL A 4 -12.44 -12.75 17.19
N CYS A 5 -12.96 -11.56 16.94
CA CYS A 5 -13.58 -10.69 17.94
C CYS A 5 -14.95 -10.24 17.41
N GLY A 6 -16.01 -10.53 18.17
CA GLY A 6 -17.40 -10.40 17.74
C GLY A 6 -18.10 -11.77 17.62
N SER A 7 -19.39 -11.75 17.31
CA SER A 7 -20.18 -12.97 17.10
C SER A 7 -19.90 -13.55 15.71
N SER A 8 -19.43 -14.80 15.66
CA SER A 8 -19.15 -15.54 14.42
C SER A 8 -19.58 -16.98 14.59
N ALA A 9 -19.86 -17.64 13.46
CA ALA A 9 -19.96 -19.10 13.42
C ALA A 9 -18.71 -19.75 14.00
N ASP A 10 -18.87 -20.95 14.56
CA ASP A 10 -17.77 -21.74 15.09
C ASP A 10 -16.80 -22.11 13.95
N ILE A 11 -15.55 -21.73 14.12
CA ILE A 11 -14.45 -22.00 13.18
C ILE A 11 -13.39 -22.93 13.80
N HIS A 12 -13.65 -23.49 14.99
CA HIS A 12 -12.66 -24.22 15.75
C HIS A 12 -12.06 -25.39 14.96
N LEU A 13 -12.92 -26.20 14.33
CA LEU A 13 -12.50 -27.35 13.53
C LEU A 13 -11.59 -26.93 12.36
N ALA A 14 -12.02 -25.94 11.57
CA ALA A 14 -11.23 -25.44 10.45
C ALA A 14 -9.87 -24.86 10.90
N MET A 15 -9.83 -24.22 12.07
CA MET A 15 -8.57 -23.70 12.64
C MET A 15 -7.66 -24.81 13.18
N MET A 16 -8.22 -25.93 13.65
CA MET A 16 -7.43 -27.12 14.00
C MET A 16 -6.81 -27.75 12.75
N GLU A 17 -7.61 -28.03 11.73
CA GLU A 17 -7.12 -28.62 10.46
C GLU A 17 -6.05 -27.73 9.81
N PHE A 18 -6.27 -26.42 9.81
CA PHE A 18 -5.28 -25.47 9.30
C PHE A 18 -3.97 -25.50 10.10
N ARG A 19 -4.04 -25.61 11.42
CA ARG A 19 -2.85 -25.73 12.27
C ARG A 19 -2.10 -27.03 12.01
N GLU A 20 -2.81 -28.14 11.91
CA GLU A 20 -2.22 -29.45 11.61
C GLU A 20 -1.50 -29.42 10.25
N CYS A 21 -2.12 -28.86 9.22
CA CYS A 21 -1.49 -28.67 7.92
C CYS A 21 -0.19 -27.86 7.98
N ILE A 22 -0.14 -26.79 8.77
CA ILE A 22 1.09 -26.00 8.95
C ILE A 22 2.20 -26.81 9.62
N LEU A 23 1.84 -27.61 10.63
CA LEU A 23 2.79 -28.48 11.33
C LEU A 23 3.32 -29.57 10.40
N ASP A 24 2.44 -30.24 9.67
CA ASP A 24 2.78 -31.34 8.75
C ASP A 24 3.67 -30.87 7.59
N THR A 25 3.50 -29.63 7.15
CA THR A 25 4.31 -29.02 6.08
C THR A 25 5.63 -28.43 6.57
N GLY A 26 5.87 -28.39 7.89
CA GLY A 26 7.06 -27.76 8.48
C GLY A 26 7.12 -26.25 8.26
N LEU A 27 5.98 -25.62 7.97
CA LEU A 27 5.90 -24.18 7.76
C LEU A 27 5.86 -23.44 9.10
N ILE A 28 6.40 -22.23 9.11
CA ILE A 28 6.65 -21.45 10.32
C ILE A 28 5.92 -20.12 10.21
N HIS A 29 5.13 -19.79 11.23
CA HIS A 29 4.50 -18.48 11.33
C HIS A 29 5.55 -17.39 11.56
N LEU A 30 5.55 -16.39 10.67
CA LEU A 30 6.43 -15.25 10.84
C LEU A 30 5.92 -14.35 11.99
N PRO A 31 6.80 -13.74 12.80
CA PRO A 31 6.36 -12.80 13.84
C PRO A 31 5.59 -11.61 13.26
N VAL A 32 4.48 -11.24 13.90
CA VAL A 32 3.63 -10.10 13.50
C VAL A 32 3.74 -8.94 14.48
N GLN A 33 3.73 -7.72 13.96
CA GLN A 33 3.59 -6.47 14.72
C GLN A 33 2.39 -5.66 14.21
N GLY A 34 1.91 -4.71 15.01
CA GLY A 34 0.80 -3.83 14.64
C GLY A 34 -0.57 -4.45 14.92
N GLU A 35 -1.51 -4.28 13.99
CA GLU A 35 -2.90 -4.66 14.19
C GLU A 35 -3.09 -6.17 14.34
N ARG A 36 -3.97 -6.55 15.28
CA ARG A 36 -4.19 -7.95 15.61
C ARG A 36 -5.05 -8.68 14.58
N PHE A 37 -6.03 -7.99 14.02
CA PHE A 37 -6.97 -8.52 13.04
C PHE A 37 -6.63 -7.95 11.68
N SER A 38 -6.73 -8.78 10.65
CA SER A 38 -6.43 -8.36 9.28
C SER A 38 -7.69 -7.99 8.50
N TRP A 39 -8.87 -8.26 9.05
CA TRP A 39 -10.14 -8.02 8.40
C TRP A 39 -11.19 -7.50 9.38
N HIS A 40 -12.03 -6.59 8.90
CA HIS A 40 -13.20 -6.07 9.60
C HIS A 40 -14.40 -5.98 8.66
N ASN A 41 -15.58 -6.33 9.14
CA ASN A 41 -16.80 -6.27 8.33
C ASN A 41 -17.39 -4.86 8.15
N CYS A 42 -16.67 -3.80 8.55
CA CYS A 42 -17.10 -2.40 8.52
C CYS A 42 -18.44 -2.13 9.24
N SER A 43 -18.83 -2.99 10.19
CA SER A 43 -20.05 -2.84 10.97
C SER A 43 -19.76 -2.36 12.40
N GLU A 44 -20.73 -1.68 12.99
CA GLU A 44 -20.66 -1.12 14.35
C GLU A 44 -21.58 -1.88 15.32
N GLY A 45 -21.34 -1.69 16.63
CA GLY A 45 -22.13 -2.30 17.70
C GLY A 45 -22.03 -3.83 17.72
N ASP A 46 -23.13 -4.49 18.05
CA ASP A 46 -23.20 -5.96 18.22
C ASP A 46 -22.92 -6.75 16.95
N ARG A 47 -22.96 -6.09 15.78
CA ARG A 47 -22.63 -6.69 14.47
C ARG A 47 -21.16 -6.52 14.10
N SER A 48 -20.37 -5.80 14.89
CA SER A 48 -18.96 -5.57 14.59
C SER A 48 -18.18 -6.88 14.69
N LEU A 49 -17.47 -7.23 13.61
CA LEU A 49 -16.75 -8.48 13.50
C LEU A 49 -15.36 -8.27 12.94
N TRP A 50 -14.37 -8.66 13.73
CA TRP A 50 -12.95 -8.61 13.38
C TRP A 50 -12.41 -10.02 13.26
N LYS A 51 -11.63 -10.29 12.21
CA LYS A 51 -11.05 -11.61 11.94
C LYS A 51 -9.57 -11.50 11.57
N ARG A 52 -8.79 -12.51 11.96
CA ARG A 52 -7.41 -12.69 11.52
C ARG A 52 -7.36 -13.68 10.36
N LEU A 53 -7.57 -13.18 9.15
CA LEU A 53 -7.64 -13.99 7.93
C LEU A 53 -6.28 -14.11 7.23
N ASP A 54 -5.46 -13.06 7.32
CA ASP A 54 -4.20 -12.95 6.59
C ASP A 54 -3.02 -13.26 7.54
N ARG A 55 -2.14 -14.18 7.11
CA ARG A 55 -0.94 -14.58 7.85
C ARG A 55 0.21 -14.75 6.89
N LEU A 56 1.41 -14.46 7.38
CA LEU A 56 2.63 -14.83 6.68
C LEU A 56 3.22 -16.06 7.33
N ILE A 57 3.41 -17.07 6.49
CA ILE A 57 3.93 -18.37 6.85
C ILE A 57 5.05 -18.67 5.86
N VAL A 58 6.19 -19.09 6.38
CA VAL A 58 7.43 -19.23 5.61
C VAL A 58 8.02 -20.62 5.85
N ASN A 59 8.93 -21.05 4.98
CA ASN A 59 9.71 -22.25 5.20
C ASN A 59 11.06 -21.94 5.88
N ASP A 60 11.76 -22.99 6.24
CA ASP A 60 13.13 -23.00 6.75
C ASP A 60 14.13 -22.29 5.82
N ALA A 61 14.02 -22.47 4.50
CA ALA A 61 14.89 -21.79 3.53
C ALA A 61 14.79 -20.26 3.61
N TRP A 62 13.58 -19.73 3.82
CA TRP A 62 13.36 -18.30 4.05
C TRP A 62 14.02 -17.83 5.34
N LEU A 63 13.87 -18.57 6.45
CA LEU A 63 14.50 -18.21 7.73
C LEU A 63 16.03 -18.30 7.67
N GLY A 64 16.57 -19.20 6.85
CA GLY A 64 18.00 -19.24 6.57
C GLY A 64 18.54 -17.98 5.88
N GLN A 65 17.70 -17.32 5.05
CA GLN A 65 18.06 -16.09 4.33
C GLN A 65 17.72 -14.82 5.12
N TRP A 66 16.60 -14.80 5.85
CA TRP A 66 16.11 -13.65 6.61
C TRP A 66 15.68 -14.06 8.04
N PRO A 67 16.64 -14.38 8.92
CA PRO A 67 16.36 -14.93 10.25
C PRO A 67 15.60 -13.97 11.17
N ASN A 68 15.73 -12.65 10.98
CA ASN A 68 15.03 -11.64 11.79
C ASN A 68 13.78 -11.06 11.09
N SER A 69 13.34 -11.71 10.01
CA SER A 69 12.18 -11.23 9.28
C SER A 69 10.92 -11.28 10.12
N ASN A 70 10.11 -10.24 9.97
CA ASN A 70 8.81 -10.10 10.61
C ASN A 70 7.86 -9.39 9.65
N TYR A 71 6.60 -9.27 10.00
CA TYR A 71 5.68 -8.46 9.22
C TYR A 71 4.82 -7.56 10.10
N HIS A 72 4.42 -6.42 9.55
CA HIS A 72 3.48 -5.51 10.17
C HIS A 72 2.11 -5.66 9.54
N CYS A 73 1.09 -5.80 10.37
CA CYS A 73 -0.30 -5.56 9.99
C CYS A 73 -0.59 -4.07 10.18
N LEU A 74 -0.88 -3.37 9.07
CA LEU A 74 -1.15 -1.93 9.06
C LEU A 74 -2.65 -1.66 9.18
N ASN A 75 -3.01 -0.50 9.75
CA ASN A 75 -4.40 -0.10 9.86
C ASN A 75 -5.09 -0.06 8.49
N ALA A 76 -6.23 -0.74 8.41
CA ALA A 76 -7.17 -0.59 7.30
C ALA A 76 -7.55 0.89 7.12
N ARG A 77 -7.62 1.35 5.86
CA ARG A 77 -7.99 2.73 5.52
C ARG A 77 -9.18 2.81 4.58
N THR A 78 -9.15 2.03 3.51
CA THR A 78 -10.18 2.09 2.45
C THR A 78 -10.68 0.71 2.04
N SER A 79 -10.13 -0.37 2.63
CA SER A 79 -10.57 -1.74 2.44
C SER A 79 -10.94 -2.29 3.80
N ASP A 80 -11.86 -3.25 3.78
CA ASP A 80 -12.15 -4.18 4.86
C ASP A 80 -10.94 -5.04 5.28
N HIS A 81 -9.88 -5.11 4.44
CA HIS A 81 -8.60 -5.73 4.77
C HIS A 81 -7.53 -4.71 5.20
N SER A 82 -6.73 -5.15 6.17
CA SER A 82 -5.52 -4.49 6.66
C SER A 82 -4.31 -4.97 5.85
N PRO A 83 -3.51 -4.05 5.26
CA PRO A 83 -2.32 -4.44 4.51
C PRO A 83 -1.26 -5.11 5.40
N LEU A 84 -0.67 -6.20 4.92
CA LEU A 84 0.48 -6.86 5.56
C LEU A 84 1.79 -6.47 4.85
N VAL A 85 2.78 -6.04 5.63
CA VAL A 85 4.08 -5.59 5.10
C VAL A 85 5.21 -6.39 5.74
N ILE A 86 5.95 -7.14 4.92
CA ILE A 86 7.16 -7.85 5.35
C ILE A 86 8.30 -6.85 5.59
N ARG A 87 9.01 -7.03 6.69
CA ARG A 87 10.31 -6.45 6.96
C ARG A 87 11.33 -7.57 7.04
N GLY A 88 12.25 -7.61 6.07
CA GLY A 88 13.42 -8.49 6.12
C GLY A 88 14.63 -7.80 6.75
N ASP A 89 15.73 -8.54 6.85
CA ASP A 89 16.95 -8.16 7.59
C ASP A 89 17.81 -7.13 6.85
N THR A 90 17.66 -7.03 5.54
CA THR A 90 18.43 -6.11 4.69
C THR A 90 17.65 -4.83 4.41
N ALA A 91 18.38 -3.71 4.39
CA ALA A 91 17.85 -2.37 4.12
C ALA A 91 16.83 -2.38 2.98
N THR A 92 15.64 -1.85 3.27
CA THR A 92 14.56 -1.70 2.31
C THR A 92 15.06 -0.97 1.07
N HIS A 93 15.19 -1.66 -0.06
CA HIS A 93 15.21 -0.99 -1.35
C HIS A 93 13.87 -0.27 -1.47
N THR A 94 13.88 1.05 -1.28
CA THR A 94 12.70 1.87 -1.53
C THR A 94 12.50 1.90 -3.04
N VAL A 95 11.76 0.92 -3.55
CA VAL A 95 11.29 0.97 -4.92
C VAL A 95 10.39 2.20 -5.00
N SER A 96 10.86 3.25 -5.67
CA SER A 96 10.12 4.50 -5.80
C SER A 96 8.77 4.21 -6.45
N MET A 97 7.72 4.19 -5.63
CA MET A 97 6.35 4.04 -6.12
C MET A 97 6.02 5.25 -6.97
N PHE A 98 5.39 5.02 -8.13
CA PHE A 98 4.86 6.13 -8.92
C PHE A 98 3.74 6.79 -8.13
N ARG A 99 3.94 8.05 -7.73
CA ARG A 99 2.89 8.92 -7.18
C ARG A 99 2.36 9.81 -8.29
N PHE A 100 1.04 9.83 -8.43
CA PHE A 100 0.34 10.77 -9.28
C PHE A 100 0.03 12.02 -8.45
N ASP A 101 0.49 13.17 -8.92
CA ASP A 101 0.26 14.43 -8.24
C ASP A 101 -0.98 15.10 -8.84
N ASN A 102 -2.02 15.31 -8.03
CA ASN A 102 -3.32 15.81 -8.53
C ASN A 102 -3.21 17.14 -9.29
N TYR A 103 -2.27 18.02 -8.95
CA TYR A 103 -2.07 19.28 -9.66
C TYR A 103 -1.70 19.11 -11.14
N LEU A 104 -1.24 17.93 -11.56
CA LEU A 104 -0.97 17.63 -12.96
C LEU A 104 -2.24 17.77 -13.80
N THR A 105 -3.43 17.50 -13.23
CA THR A 105 -4.72 17.67 -13.94
C THR A 105 -4.99 19.13 -14.33
N MET A 106 -4.38 20.08 -13.62
CA MET A 106 -4.50 21.52 -13.89
C MET A 106 -3.55 21.99 -15.00
N SER A 107 -2.74 21.09 -15.58
CA SER A 107 -1.88 21.43 -16.72
C SER A 107 -2.69 21.41 -18.01
N SER A 108 -2.54 22.44 -18.86
CA SER A 108 -3.08 22.46 -20.22
C SER A 108 -2.73 21.19 -21.01
N ASP A 109 -1.51 20.69 -20.81
CA ASP A 109 -0.97 19.50 -21.49
C ASP A 109 -1.54 18.17 -20.96
N PHE A 110 -2.24 18.15 -19.82
CA PHE A 110 -2.69 16.90 -19.18
C PHE A 110 -3.71 16.15 -20.03
N THR A 111 -4.83 16.79 -20.36
CA THR A 111 -5.90 16.17 -21.14
C THR A 111 -5.40 15.69 -22.52
N PRO A 112 -4.68 16.51 -23.30
CA PRO A 112 -4.09 16.06 -24.57
C PRO A 112 -3.15 14.85 -24.40
N SER A 113 -2.32 14.85 -23.36
CA SER A 113 -1.39 13.76 -23.05
C SER A 113 -2.10 12.44 -22.75
N VAL A 114 -3.16 12.50 -21.94
CA VAL A 114 -3.97 11.33 -21.60
C VAL A 114 -4.68 10.79 -22.83
N GLN A 115 -5.33 11.67 -23.60
CA GLN A 115 -6.02 11.30 -24.83
C GLN A 115 -5.08 10.63 -25.83
N ASN A 116 -3.86 11.16 -26.00
CA ASN A 116 -2.87 10.58 -26.90
C ASN A 116 -2.54 9.13 -26.55
N VAL A 117 -2.31 8.83 -25.26
CA VAL A 117 -2.09 7.44 -24.81
C VAL A 117 -3.37 6.60 -24.97
N TRP A 118 -4.53 7.19 -24.74
CA TRP A 118 -5.80 6.47 -24.80
C TRP A 118 -6.22 6.07 -26.21
N ARG A 119 -5.72 6.74 -27.25
CA ARG A 119 -5.98 6.43 -28.66
C ARG A 119 -5.35 5.11 -29.13
N TYR A 120 -4.26 4.67 -28.50
CA TYR A 120 -3.63 3.42 -28.89
C TYR A 120 -4.53 2.22 -28.57
N ARG A 121 -4.71 1.35 -29.56
CA ARG A 121 -5.35 0.04 -29.38
C ARG A 121 -4.34 -0.90 -28.73
N ILE A 122 -4.76 -1.56 -27.65
CA ILE A 122 -3.95 -2.55 -26.95
C ILE A 122 -4.70 -3.87 -27.04
N GLU A 123 -4.04 -4.90 -27.57
CA GLU A 123 -4.60 -6.24 -27.67
C GLU A 123 -4.56 -6.94 -26.30
N GLY A 124 -5.62 -7.71 -26.02
CA GLY A 124 -5.83 -8.39 -24.74
C GLY A 124 -7.16 -8.02 -24.09
N THR A 125 -7.34 -8.42 -22.84
CA THR A 125 -8.57 -8.12 -22.09
C THR A 125 -8.70 -6.62 -21.80
N SER A 126 -9.93 -6.14 -21.56
CA SER A 126 -10.17 -4.73 -21.23
C SER A 126 -9.32 -4.24 -20.05
N MET A 127 -9.18 -5.05 -18.99
CA MET A 127 -8.35 -4.73 -17.83
C MET A 127 -6.85 -4.70 -18.17
N TYR A 128 -6.40 -5.60 -19.04
CA TYR A 128 -5.03 -5.57 -19.53
C TYR A 128 -4.75 -4.27 -20.30
N ALA A 129 -5.65 -3.89 -21.21
CA ALA A 129 -5.54 -2.66 -21.99
C ALA A 129 -5.48 -1.41 -21.09
N VAL A 130 -6.38 -1.29 -20.10
CA VAL A 130 -6.38 -0.19 -19.11
C VAL A 130 -5.04 -0.14 -18.35
N THR A 131 -4.58 -1.27 -17.84
CA THR A 131 -3.33 -1.35 -17.06
C THR A 131 -2.11 -0.93 -17.88
N ARG A 132 -2.05 -1.33 -19.16
CA ARG A 132 -0.98 -0.94 -20.08
C ARG A 132 -1.01 0.55 -20.38
N LYS A 133 -2.19 1.14 -20.63
CA LYS A 133 -2.33 2.59 -20.84
C LYS A 133 -1.92 3.40 -19.62
N LEU A 134 -2.34 3.00 -18.41
CA LEU A 134 -1.90 3.64 -17.16
C LEU A 134 -0.38 3.54 -16.97
N ARG A 135 0.23 2.40 -17.33
CA ARG A 135 1.70 2.25 -17.30
C ARG A 135 2.37 3.19 -18.31
N ALA A 136 1.83 3.33 -19.52
CA ALA A 136 2.34 4.23 -20.56
C ALA A 136 2.24 5.72 -20.18
N LEU A 137 1.29 6.10 -19.32
CA LEU A 137 1.16 7.46 -18.81
C LEU A 137 2.23 7.85 -17.78
N LYS A 138 2.86 6.90 -17.09
CA LYS A 138 3.89 7.18 -16.07
C LYS A 138 5.04 8.07 -16.58
N PRO A 139 5.72 7.77 -17.70
CA PRO A 139 6.77 8.65 -18.23
C PRO A 139 6.23 10.02 -18.66
N VAL A 140 5.01 10.08 -19.18
CA VAL A 140 4.36 11.34 -19.60
C VAL A 140 4.14 12.26 -18.39
N PHE A 141 3.57 11.72 -17.30
CA PHE A 141 3.37 12.46 -16.06
C PHE A 141 4.70 12.87 -15.40
N ARG A 142 5.74 12.04 -15.47
CA ARG A 142 7.09 12.42 -15.02
C ARG A 142 7.65 13.60 -15.83
N SER A 143 7.41 13.63 -17.13
CA SER A 143 7.82 14.74 -18.01
C SER A 143 7.05 16.03 -17.70
N LEU A 144 5.72 15.94 -17.55
CA LEU A 144 4.87 17.07 -17.16
C LEU A 144 5.31 17.66 -15.81
N ARG A 145 5.64 16.80 -14.84
CA ARG A 145 6.19 17.25 -13.56
C ARG A 145 7.51 18.00 -13.74
N LYS A 146 8.45 17.48 -14.53
CA LYS A 146 9.73 18.15 -14.80
C LYS A 146 9.55 19.53 -15.46
N LYS A 147 8.63 19.66 -16.43
CA LYS A 147 8.37 20.93 -17.13
C LYS A 147 7.91 22.06 -16.21
N LYS A 148 7.13 21.76 -15.16
CA LYS A 148 6.66 22.76 -14.19
C LYS A 148 7.71 23.14 -13.12
N GLY A 149 8.92 22.57 -13.18
CA GLY A 149 9.95 22.72 -12.15
C GLY A 149 9.73 21.78 -10.96
N ASP A 150 10.76 21.61 -10.12
CA ASP A 150 10.63 20.81 -8.91
C ASP A 150 9.71 21.52 -7.91
N LEU A 151 8.45 21.09 -7.88
CA LEU A 151 7.45 21.65 -6.97
C LEU A 151 7.88 21.51 -5.50
N SER A 152 8.66 20.49 -5.14
CA SER A 152 9.19 20.33 -3.79
C SER A 152 10.22 21.41 -3.47
N LEU A 153 11.04 21.78 -4.45
CA LEU A 153 11.95 22.91 -4.35
C LEU A 153 11.18 24.23 -4.28
N ASN A 154 10.16 24.44 -5.12
CA ASN A 154 9.37 25.66 -5.13
C ASN A 154 8.53 25.85 -3.85
N VAL A 155 7.97 24.77 -3.29
CA VAL A 155 7.27 24.79 -2.00
C VAL A 155 8.24 25.05 -0.85
N LYS A 156 9.45 24.47 -0.87
CA LYS A 156 10.51 24.77 0.11
C LYS A 156 10.96 26.23 0.02
N LEU A 157 11.21 26.74 -1.19
CA LEU A 157 11.63 28.12 -1.44
C LEU A 157 10.53 29.12 -1.06
N ALA A 158 9.26 28.81 -1.37
CA ALA A 158 8.13 29.61 -0.92
C ALA A 158 8.05 29.61 0.61
N GLY A 159 8.18 28.46 1.28
CA GLY A 159 8.20 28.37 2.74
C GLY A 159 9.35 29.15 3.41
N ILE A 160 10.51 29.25 2.76
CA ILE A 160 11.64 30.10 3.19
C ILE A 160 11.30 31.59 3.00
N SER A 161 10.67 31.95 1.87
CA SER A 161 10.24 33.33 1.57
C SER A 161 9.18 33.85 2.56
N TRP A 162 8.19 33.03 2.93
CA TRP A 162 7.17 33.39 3.94
C TRP A 162 7.79 33.64 5.33
N LYS A 163 8.83 32.88 5.71
CA LYS A 163 9.56 33.12 6.97
C LYS A 163 10.40 34.39 6.95
N GLY A 164 10.91 34.81 5.79
CA GLY A 164 11.64 36.08 5.63
C GLY A 164 10.73 37.32 5.64
N ALA A 165 9.52 37.21 5.07
CA ALA A 165 8.56 38.32 5.01
C ALA A 165 7.89 38.64 6.37
N ALA A 166 7.86 37.69 7.30
CA ALA A 166 7.24 37.86 8.62
C ALA A 166 8.06 38.72 9.60
N PHE A 167 9.31 39.09 9.28
CA PHE A 167 10.18 39.84 10.20
C PHE A 167 10.22 41.37 9.96
N VAL A 168 9.51 41.89 8.95
CA VAL A 168 9.49 43.34 8.68
C VAL A 168 8.07 43.89 8.81
N ARG A 169 7.62 44.04 10.07
CA ARG A 169 6.69 45.09 10.55
C ARG A 169 6.45 44.89 12.04
N GLY A 170 7.12 45.70 12.85
CA GLY A 170 7.01 45.72 14.30
C GLY A 170 8.06 46.63 14.91
N GLY A 171 7.96 47.92 14.61
CA GLY A 171 8.72 49.02 15.18
C GLY A 171 7.90 50.29 15.05
#